data_AF-A0A2X1PG84-F1
#
_entry.id   AF-A0A2X1PG84-F1
#
_cell.length_a   1.000
_cell.length_b   1.000
_cell.length_c   1.000
_cell.angle_alpha   90.00
_cell.angle_beta   90.00
_cell.angle_gamma   90.00
#
_symmetry.space_group_name_H-M   'P 1'
#
loop_
_entity.id
_entity.type
_entity.pdbx_description
1 polymer ?
#
loop_
_entity_poly.entity_id
_entity_poly.type
_entity_poly.pdbx_seq_one_letter_code
_entity_poly.pdbx_strand_id
1 'polypeptide(L)'
;MEGITFYLKPDFSKITPQLFIFVLGQVFFALSLGFGVLITLSSYLNKEENLIHTAVITGFTNTIIAVLAGFMIFPSLFTFGIEPNAGPTLVFQSLPIVFSHLWAGKFFAIIFFGLLLIAALTTSITIYEVIITALQEKLRMRRGKAIVLTLGGIFILGNIPAILGDNVWKNVTIFGKSIFDFYDYVSGNILFMLTALGCAIFVGFVLKR
;
A
#
# COMPACT_ATOMS: atom_id res chain seq x y z
N MET A 1 -24.92 11.51 -8.41
CA MET A 1 -25.43 10.93 -7.15
C MET A 1 -25.04 9.46 -7.01
N GLU A 2 -25.16 8.65 -8.07
CA GLU A 2 -24.87 7.21 -8.05
C GLU A 2 -23.49 6.85 -7.50
N GLY A 3 -22.41 7.52 -7.90
CA GLY A 3 -21.07 7.22 -7.37
C GLY A 3 -20.90 7.52 -5.87
N ILE A 4 -21.58 8.53 -5.33
CA ILE A 4 -21.60 8.79 -3.86
C ILE A 4 -22.41 7.69 -3.16
N THR A 5 -23.55 7.29 -3.74
CA THR A 5 -24.36 6.19 -3.22
C THR A 5 -23.57 4.89 -3.23
N PHE A 6 -22.83 4.58 -4.31
CA PHE A 6 -21.96 3.40 -4.37
C PHE A 6 -20.88 3.45 -3.28
N TYR A 7 -20.30 4.63 -3.05
CA TYR A 7 -19.21 4.78 -2.10
C TYR A 7 -19.65 4.67 -0.64
N LEU A 8 -20.78 5.28 -0.27
CA LEU A 8 -21.17 5.43 1.14
C LEU A 8 -22.34 4.55 1.58
N LYS A 9 -23.17 4.03 0.66
CA LYS A 9 -24.32 3.23 1.04
C LYS A 9 -23.83 1.84 1.47
N PRO A 10 -23.94 1.48 2.77
CA PRO A 10 -23.49 0.18 3.21
C PRO A 10 -24.40 -0.90 2.61
N ASP A 11 -23.76 -1.97 2.14
CA ASP A 11 -24.44 -3.18 1.70
C ASP A 11 -24.02 -4.33 2.59
N PHE A 12 -24.83 -4.59 3.61
CA PHE A 12 -24.56 -5.63 4.61
C PHE A 12 -24.54 -7.04 4.02
N SER A 13 -25.12 -7.26 2.83
CA SER A 13 -25.06 -8.56 2.15
C SER A 13 -23.63 -8.92 1.71
N LYS A 14 -22.74 -7.93 1.58
CA LYS A 14 -21.34 -8.12 1.20
C LYS A 14 -20.41 -8.43 2.37
N ILE A 15 -20.90 -8.36 3.61
CA ILE A 15 -20.10 -8.65 4.79
C ILE A 15 -19.94 -10.18 4.91
N THR A 16 -18.72 -10.64 4.66
CA THR A 16 -18.34 -12.05 4.74
C THR A 16 -17.08 -12.22 5.58
N PRO A 17 -16.81 -13.39 6.16
CA PRO A 17 -15.53 -13.65 6.85
C PRO A 17 -14.30 -13.35 5.97
N GLN A 18 -14.40 -13.63 4.67
CA GLN A 18 -13.36 -13.37 3.69
C GLN A 18 -13.11 -11.86 3.52
N LEU A 19 -14.17 -11.03 3.56
CA LEU A 19 -14.03 -9.58 3.52
C LEU A 19 -13.12 -9.05 4.63
N PHE A 20 -13.23 -9.59 5.85
CA PHE A 20 -12.39 -9.15 6.96
C PHE A 20 -10.90 -9.42 6.71
N ILE A 21 -10.57 -10.55 6.09
CA ILE A 21 -9.17 -10.89 5.73
C ILE A 21 -8.63 -9.90 4.70
N PHE A 22 -9.44 -9.51 3.70
CA PHE A 22 -9.04 -8.52 2.70
C PHE A 22 -8.90 -7.12 3.29
N VAL A 23 -9.86 -6.69 4.11
CA VAL A 23 -9.85 -5.37 4.75
C VAL A 23 -8.69 -5.24 5.74
N LEU A 24 -8.40 -6.26 6.54
CA LEU A 24 -7.27 -6.25 7.46
C LEU A 24 -5.94 -6.15 6.72
N GLY A 25 -5.75 -6.92 5.65
CA GLY A 25 -4.56 -6.82 4.80
C GLY A 25 -4.38 -5.40 4.25
N GLN A 26 -5.47 -4.79 3.77
CA GLN A 26 -5.44 -3.43 3.24
C GLN A 26 -5.13 -2.38 4.33
N VAL A 27 -5.71 -2.51 5.52
CA VAL A 27 -5.44 -1.61 6.66
C VAL A 27 -3.98 -1.72 7.08
N PHE A 28 -3.42 -2.92 7.15
CA PHE A 28 -2.02 -3.12 7.52
C PHE A 28 -1.07 -2.59 6.46
N PHE A 29 -1.37 -2.78 5.17
CA PHE A 29 -0.60 -2.16 4.10
C PHE A 29 -0.65 -0.62 4.18
N ALA A 30 -1.85 -0.05 4.28
CA ALA A 30 -2.05 1.40 4.33
C ALA A 30 -1.36 2.08 5.53
N LEU A 31 -1.23 1.38 6.66
CA LEU A 31 -0.57 1.88 7.87
C LEU A 31 0.89 1.42 8.01
N SER A 32 1.43 0.72 7.01
CA SER A 32 2.79 0.15 7.04
C SER A 32 3.06 -0.81 8.22
N LEU A 33 2.05 -1.62 8.58
CA LEU A 33 2.09 -2.60 9.66
C LEU A 33 2.40 -4.01 9.13
N GLY A 34 3.18 -4.77 9.90
CA GLY A 34 3.45 -6.18 9.62
C GLY A 34 4.70 -6.46 8.76
N PHE A 35 5.36 -5.44 8.22
CA PHE A 35 6.59 -5.64 7.42
C PHE A 35 7.75 -4.79 7.90
N GLY A 36 7.76 -4.45 9.19
CA GLY A 36 8.92 -3.90 9.89
C GLY A 36 9.18 -2.40 9.69
N VAL A 37 8.47 -1.72 8.78
CA VAL A 37 8.70 -0.30 8.48
C VAL A 37 8.63 0.58 9.73
N LEU A 38 7.55 0.50 10.50
CA LEU A 38 7.42 1.32 11.71
C LEU A 38 8.47 0.97 12.78
N ILE A 39 8.88 -0.31 12.88
CA ILE A 39 9.94 -0.73 13.80
C ILE A 39 11.26 -0.10 13.39
N THR A 40 11.64 -0.23 12.12
CA THR A 40 12.87 0.37 11.57
C THR A 40 12.87 1.88 11.72
N LEU A 41 11.79 2.58 11.35
CA LEU A 41 11.71 4.04 11.47
C LEU A 41 11.75 4.49 12.93
N SER A 42 11.04 3.80 13.83
CA SER A 42 11.05 4.13 15.26
C SER A 42 12.43 3.93 15.90
N SER A 43 13.28 3.04 15.37
CA SER A 43 14.64 2.83 15.86
C SER A 43 15.55 4.06 15.67
N TYR A 44 15.18 4.98 14.78
CA TYR A 44 15.89 6.24 14.54
C TYR A 44 15.31 7.43 15.34
N LEU A 45 14.21 7.24 16.07
CA LEU A 45 13.58 8.30 16.85
C LEU A 45 14.29 8.48 18.20
N ASN A 46 14.25 9.73 18.71
CA ASN A 46 14.69 10.03 20.06
C ASN A 46 13.74 9.40 21.08
N LYS A 47 14.27 9.03 22.26
CA LYS A 47 13.50 8.39 23.32
C LYS A 47 12.40 9.26 23.94
N GLU A 48 12.45 10.57 23.72
CA GLU A 48 11.50 11.55 24.24
C GLU A 48 10.26 11.70 23.35
N GLU A 49 10.27 11.10 22.16
CA GLU A 49 9.15 11.19 21.21
C GLU A 49 7.91 10.46 21.72
N ASN A 50 6.75 11.13 21.62
CA ASN A 50 5.48 10.54 22.02
C ASN A 50 4.92 9.63 20.91
N LEU A 51 5.32 8.36 20.96
CA LEU A 51 4.93 7.35 19.97
C LEU A 51 3.41 7.12 19.89
N ILE A 52 2.68 7.25 21.01
CA ILE A 52 1.22 7.07 21.02
C ILE A 52 0.55 8.18 20.23
N HIS A 53 0.93 9.43 20.51
CA HIS A 53 0.40 10.60 19.81
C HIS A 53 0.68 10.52 18.30
N THR A 54 1.92 10.20 17.92
CA THR A 54 2.31 10.02 16.52
C THR A 54 1.49 8.92 15.85
N ALA A 55 1.32 7.76 16.48
CA ALA A 55 0.55 6.66 15.91
C ALA A 55 -0.93 7.03 15.67
N VAL A 56 -1.56 7.73 16.63
CA VAL A 56 -2.97 8.16 16.51
C VAL A 56 -3.15 9.16 15.37
N ILE A 57 -2.30 10.19 15.29
CA ILE A 57 -2.37 11.19 14.22
C ILE A 57 -2.15 10.53 12.86
N THR A 58 -1.11 9.69 12.73
CA THR A 58 -0.83 8.99 11.46
C THR A 58 -2.01 8.15 11.00
N GLY A 59 -2.62 7.36 11.91
CA GLY A 59 -3.79 6.55 11.57
C GLY A 59 -5.00 7.38 11.14
N PHE A 60 -5.28 8.46 11.86
CA PHE A 60 -6.40 9.35 11.55
C PHE A 60 -6.20 10.09 10.22
N THR A 61 -5.03 10.70 10.01
CA THR A 61 -4.69 11.40 8.77
C THR A 61 -4.74 10.47 7.57
N ASN A 62 -4.18 9.25 7.67
CA ASN A 62 -4.26 8.26 6.60
C ASN A 62 -5.71 7.92 6.24
N THR A 63 -6.56 7.73 7.24
CA THR A 63 -7.98 7.40 7.04
C THR A 63 -8.74 8.54 6.38
N ILE A 64 -8.55 9.79 6.81
CA ILE A 64 -9.19 10.95 6.19
C ILE A 64 -8.79 11.08 4.72
N ILE A 65 -7.49 10.96 4.42
CA ILE A 65 -6.99 11.07 3.04
C ILE A 65 -7.62 9.99 2.17
N ALA A 66 -7.68 8.74 2.65
CA ALA A 66 -8.32 7.64 1.92
C ALA A 66 -9.81 7.90 1.68
N VAL A 67 -10.53 8.49 2.65
CA VAL A 67 -11.94 8.84 2.49
C VAL A 67 -12.14 9.94 1.45
N LEU A 68 -11.33 11.00 1.50
CA LEU A 68 -11.36 12.09 0.53
C LEU A 68 -11.03 11.61 -0.89
N ALA A 69 -10.08 10.68 -1.04
CA ALA A 69 -9.77 10.07 -2.32
C ALA A 69 -10.97 9.27 -2.88
N GLY A 70 -11.73 8.58 -2.02
CA GLY A 70 -12.97 7.90 -2.42
C GLY A 70 -14.01 8.85 -3.02
N PHE A 71 -14.20 10.04 -2.42
CA PHE A 71 -15.09 11.06 -2.96
C PHE A 71 -14.63 11.65 -4.30
N MET A 72 -13.33 11.66 -4.57
CA MET A 72 -12.80 12.10 -5.86
C MET A 72 -13.00 11.00 -6.93
N ILE A 73 -12.72 9.75 -6.57
CA ILE A 73 -12.66 8.63 -7.50
C ILE A 73 -14.07 8.13 -7.86
N PHE A 74 -14.87 7.70 -6.90
CA PHE A 74 -16.12 6.98 -7.20
C PHE A 74 -17.14 7.81 -7.99
N PRO A 75 -17.41 9.09 -7.66
CA PRO A 75 -18.28 9.92 -8.50
C PRO A 75 -17.80 10.02 -9.94
N SER A 76 -16.48 10.17 -10.16
CA SER A 76 -15.93 10.28 -11.51
C SER A 76 -16.13 8.99 -12.33
N LEU A 77 -15.95 7.81 -11.73
CA LEU A 77 -16.14 6.54 -12.41
C LEU A 77 -17.55 6.41 -12.98
N PHE A 78 -18.57 6.72 -12.17
CA PHE A 78 -19.97 6.63 -12.58
C PHE A 78 -20.33 7.71 -13.61
N THR A 79 -19.77 8.92 -13.49
CA THR A 79 -19.97 9.97 -14.50
C THR A 79 -19.43 9.58 -15.87
N PHE A 80 -18.31 8.86 -15.92
CA PHE A 80 -17.65 8.49 -17.17
C PHE A 80 -17.88 7.03 -17.60
N GLY A 81 -18.76 6.29 -16.90
CA GLY A 81 -19.08 4.90 -17.23
C GLY A 81 -17.94 3.90 -17.05
N ILE A 82 -17.00 4.19 -16.15
CA ILE A 82 -15.89 3.28 -15.81
C ILE A 82 -16.34 2.32 -14.71
N GLU A 83 -16.09 1.02 -14.90
CA GLU A 83 -16.40 0.02 -13.88
C GLU A 83 -15.51 0.18 -12.62
N PRO A 84 -16.08 0.13 -11.40
CA PRO A 84 -15.33 0.34 -10.16
C PRO A 84 -14.46 -0.84 -9.72
N ASN A 85 -14.31 -1.87 -10.55
CA ASN A 85 -13.60 -3.13 -10.29
C ASN A 85 -12.26 -3.24 -11.04
N ALA A 86 -11.78 -2.18 -11.70
CA ALA A 86 -10.58 -2.19 -12.56
C ALA A 86 -9.23 -2.31 -11.82
N GLY A 87 -9.25 -2.60 -10.52
CA GLY A 87 -8.05 -2.85 -9.71
C GLY A 87 -7.08 -1.65 -9.66
N PRO A 88 -5.75 -1.90 -9.59
CA PRO A 88 -4.73 -0.85 -9.44
C PRO A 88 -4.73 0.21 -10.54
N THR A 89 -5.25 -0.11 -11.73
CA THR A 89 -5.27 0.81 -12.89
C THR A 89 -6.33 1.89 -12.80
N LEU A 90 -7.29 1.75 -11.88
CA LEU A 90 -8.48 2.58 -11.81
C LEU A 90 -8.19 4.08 -11.60
N VAL A 91 -7.18 4.42 -10.79
CA VAL A 91 -6.73 5.81 -10.58
C VAL A 91 -6.15 6.41 -11.87
N PHE A 92 -5.43 5.60 -12.64
CA PHE A 92 -4.79 6.01 -13.90
C PHE A 92 -5.77 6.08 -15.08
N GLN A 93 -6.95 5.49 -14.97
CA GLN A 93 -8.02 5.60 -15.96
C GLN A 93 -8.97 6.75 -15.63
N SER A 94 -9.42 6.84 -14.38
CA SER A 94 -10.44 7.80 -13.96
C SER A 94 -9.94 9.24 -13.89
N LEU A 95 -8.80 9.47 -13.24
CA LEU A 95 -8.35 10.82 -12.94
C LEU A 95 -7.92 11.64 -14.17
N PRO A 96 -7.27 11.06 -15.20
CA PRO A 96 -7.01 11.81 -16.44
C PRO A 96 -8.28 12.34 -17.10
N ILE A 97 -9.38 11.59 -17.05
CA ILE A 97 -10.68 12.02 -17.59
C ILE A 97 -11.26 13.16 -16.74
N VAL A 98 -11.19 13.06 -15.41
CA VAL A 98 -11.59 14.18 -14.53
C VAL A 98 -10.81 15.44 -14.89
N PHE A 99 -9.49 15.34 -15.01
CA PHE A 99 -8.65 16.47 -15.33
C PHE A 99 -8.96 17.04 -16.72
N SER A 100 -9.29 16.23 -17.73
CA SER A 100 -9.61 16.74 -19.08
C SER A 100 -10.83 17.67 -19.12
N HIS A 101 -11.70 17.61 -18.10
CA HIS A 101 -12.88 18.47 -17.97
C HIS A 101 -12.65 19.72 -17.12
N LEU A 102 -11.46 19.90 -16.55
CA LEU A 102 -11.09 21.12 -15.81
C LEU A 102 -10.49 22.16 -16.75
N TRP A 103 -10.78 23.43 -16.48
CA TRP A 103 -10.28 24.59 -17.23
C TRP A 103 -8.74 24.66 -17.31
N ALA A 104 -8.03 24.08 -16.34
CA ALA A 104 -6.57 23.92 -16.34
C ALA A 104 -6.15 22.45 -16.13
N GLY A 105 -6.88 21.51 -16.74
CA GLY A 105 -6.71 20.06 -16.56
C GLY A 105 -5.30 19.53 -16.59
N LYS A 106 -4.52 19.90 -17.62
CA LYS A 106 -3.12 19.48 -17.76
C LYS A 106 -2.25 19.93 -16.60
N PHE A 107 -2.45 21.16 -16.12
CA PHE A 107 -1.71 21.71 -14.97
C PHE A 107 -2.00 20.92 -13.69
N PHE A 108 -3.29 20.68 -13.39
CA PHE A 108 -3.69 19.88 -12.24
C PHE A 108 -3.23 18.43 -12.33
N ALA A 109 -3.27 17.82 -13.52
CA ALA A 109 -2.77 16.46 -13.74
C ALA A 109 -1.27 16.36 -13.45
N ILE A 110 -0.45 17.30 -13.95
CA ILE A 110 1.00 17.31 -13.70
C ILE A 110 1.30 17.39 -12.20
N ILE A 111 0.62 18.31 -11.49
CA ILE A 111 0.81 18.45 -10.05
C ILE A 111 0.36 17.18 -9.31
N PHE A 112 -0.82 16.66 -9.63
CA PHE A 112 -1.37 15.49 -8.97
C PHE A 112 -0.48 14.26 -9.15
N PHE A 113 -0.11 13.93 -10.39
CA PHE A 113 0.75 12.77 -10.65
C PHE A 113 2.19 12.99 -10.16
N GLY A 114 2.67 14.23 -10.13
CA GLY A 114 3.95 14.57 -9.49
C GLY A 114 3.91 14.30 -7.97
N LEU A 115 2.85 14.73 -7.29
CA LEU A 115 2.66 14.45 -5.86
C LEU A 115 2.45 12.95 -5.60
N LEU A 116 1.69 12.26 -6.45
CA LEU A 116 1.48 10.82 -6.36
C LEU A 116 2.80 10.05 -6.51
N LEU A 117 3.66 10.47 -7.45
CA LEU A 117 4.99 9.90 -7.63
C LEU A 117 5.87 10.11 -6.39
N ILE A 118 5.87 11.32 -5.82
CA ILE A 118 6.62 11.62 -4.59
C ILE A 118 6.11 10.74 -3.45
N ALA A 119 4.78 10.63 -3.28
CA ALA A 119 4.17 9.80 -2.25
C ALA A 119 4.51 8.30 -2.41
N ALA A 120 4.49 7.79 -3.64
CA ALA A 120 4.88 6.42 -3.93
C ALA A 120 6.38 6.19 -3.65
N LEU A 121 7.23 7.15 -4.00
CA LEU A 121 8.67 7.07 -3.78
C LEU A 121 9.03 7.10 -2.30
N THR A 122 8.43 8.00 -1.51
CA THR A 122 8.70 8.10 -0.06
C THR A 122 8.30 6.82 0.66
N THR A 123 7.15 6.23 0.33
CA THR A 123 6.72 4.93 0.86
C THR A 123 7.66 3.80 0.44
N SER A 124 8.13 3.79 -0.81
CA SER A 124 9.04 2.75 -1.30
C SER A 124 10.39 2.79 -0.58
N ILE A 125 10.93 3.99 -0.31
CA ILE A 125 12.21 4.16 0.40
C ILE A 125 12.15 3.53 1.79
N THR A 126 11.07 3.75 2.55
CA THR A 126 10.96 3.22 3.91
C THR A 126 10.81 1.70 3.92
N ILE A 127 10.13 1.13 2.91
CA ILE A 127 10.05 -0.33 2.73
C ILE A 127 11.44 -0.93 2.43
N TYR A 128 12.20 -0.32 1.53
CA TYR A 128 13.56 -0.79 1.22
C TYR A 128 14.49 -0.69 2.41
N GLU A 129 14.36 0.36 3.23
CA GLU A 129 15.19 0.57 4.41
C GLU A 129 15.07 -0.59 5.42
N VAL A 130 13.90 -1.23 5.54
CA VAL A 130 13.73 -2.42 6.41
C VAL A 130 14.71 -3.53 6.03
N ILE A 131 14.77 -3.87 4.73
CA ILE A 131 15.63 -4.95 4.24
C ILE A 131 17.09 -4.52 4.30
N ILE A 132 17.40 -3.28 3.93
CA ILE A 132 18.75 -2.72 4.00
C ILE A 132 19.28 -2.81 5.44
N THR A 133 18.52 -2.33 6.42
CA THR A 133 18.89 -2.36 7.84
C THR A 133 19.04 -3.80 8.33
N ALA A 134 18.14 -4.71 7.96
CA ALA A 134 18.27 -6.13 8.32
C ALA A 134 19.57 -6.75 7.77
N LEU A 135 19.93 -6.47 6.50
CA LEU A 135 21.18 -6.94 5.90
C LEU A 135 22.42 -6.32 6.57
N GLN A 136 22.36 -5.03 6.92
CA GLN A 136 23.45 -4.36 7.61
C GLN A 136 23.68 -4.94 9.00
N GLU A 137 22.62 -5.15 9.79
CA GLU A 137 22.74 -5.60 11.18
C GLU A 137 23.01 -7.10 11.30
N LYS A 138 22.28 -7.94 10.55
CA LYS A 138 22.37 -9.40 10.67
C LYS A 138 23.54 -9.98 9.89
N LEU A 139 23.86 -9.41 8.73
CA LEU A 139 24.93 -9.92 7.86
C LEU A 139 26.17 -9.03 7.86
N ARG A 140 26.21 -7.96 8.68
CA ARG A 140 27.32 -7.01 8.79
C ARG A 140 27.74 -6.43 7.43
N MET A 141 26.79 -6.28 6.51
CA MET A 141 27.05 -5.76 5.17
C MET A 141 27.28 -4.25 5.19
N ARG A 142 28.22 -3.76 4.38
CA ARG A 142 28.36 -2.32 4.13
C ARG A 142 27.10 -1.79 3.45
N ARG A 143 26.60 -0.62 3.88
CA ARG A 143 25.35 0.00 3.40
C ARG A 143 25.20 0.01 1.88
N GLY A 144 26.23 0.44 1.14
CA GLY A 144 26.19 0.47 -0.33
C GLY A 144 25.92 -0.90 -0.96
N LYS A 145 26.51 -1.98 -0.43
CA LYS A 145 26.27 -3.35 -0.91
C LYS A 145 24.85 -3.82 -0.57
N ALA A 146 24.35 -3.49 0.62
CA ALA A 146 22.98 -3.81 1.02
C ALA A 146 21.94 -3.10 0.12
N ILE A 147 22.15 -1.81 -0.19
CA ILE A 147 21.29 -1.04 -1.11
C ILE A 147 21.23 -1.71 -2.49
N VAL A 148 22.38 -1.99 -3.10
CA VAL A 148 22.44 -2.59 -4.44
C VAL A 148 21.77 -3.97 -4.46
N LEU A 149 22.00 -4.78 -3.42
CA LEU A 149 21.38 -6.11 -3.34
C LEU A 149 19.86 -6.03 -3.16
N THR A 150 19.38 -5.15 -2.28
CA THR A 150 17.94 -4.96 -2.04
C THR A 150 17.24 -4.43 -3.29
N LEU A 151 17.73 -3.32 -3.86
CA LEU A 151 17.10 -2.71 -5.04
C LEU A 151 17.21 -3.62 -6.26
N GLY A 152 18.39 -4.20 -6.52
CA GLY A 152 18.60 -5.12 -7.63
C GLY A 152 17.76 -6.39 -7.50
N GLY A 153 17.70 -6.96 -6.30
CA GLY A 153 16.89 -8.13 -6.00
C GLY A 153 15.39 -7.87 -6.20
N ILE A 154 14.87 -6.77 -5.65
CA ILE A 154 13.45 -6.40 -5.81
C ILE A 154 13.12 -6.01 -7.24
N PHE A 155 14.04 -5.39 -7.97
CA PHE A 155 13.85 -5.08 -9.38
C PHE A 155 13.72 -6.36 -10.21
N ILE A 156 14.67 -7.28 -10.06
CA ILE A 156 14.72 -8.52 -10.85
C ILE A 156 13.64 -9.53 -10.45
N LEU A 157 13.39 -9.71 -9.16
CA LEU A 157 12.50 -10.75 -8.65
C LEU A 157 11.08 -10.25 -8.37
N GLY A 158 10.89 -8.94 -8.19
CA GLY A 158 9.58 -8.34 -7.91
C GLY A 158 9.03 -7.60 -9.12
N ASN A 159 9.70 -6.52 -9.54
CA ASN A 159 9.17 -5.58 -10.53
C ASN A 159 9.07 -6.20 -11.93
N ILE A 160 10.13 -6.85 -12.42
CA ILE A 160 10.11 -7.47 -13.75
C ILE A 160 9.01 -8.54 -13.86
N PRO A 161 8.91 -9.53 -12.96
CA PRO A 161 7.84 -10.54 -13.04
C PRO A 161 6.43 -9.96 -12.90
N ALA A 162 6.25 -8.95 -12.04
CA ALA A 162 4.95 -8.28 -11.89
C ALA A 162 4.52 -7.58 -13.19
N ILE A 163 5.38 -6.76 -13.79
CA ILE A 163 5.07 -6.03 -15.02
C ILE A 163 4.85 -6.99 -16.20
N LEU A 164 5.65 -8.05 -16.30
CA LEU A 164 5.47 -9.06 -17.34
C LEU A 164 4.21 -9.88 -17.11
N GLY A 165 3.85 -10.16 -15.84
CA GLY A 165 2.64 -10.88 -15.45
C GLY A 165 1.36 -10.24 -15.94
N ASP A 166 1.31 -8.91 -16.03
CA ASP A 166 0.15 -8.19 -16.58
C ASP A 166 0.17 -8.07 -18.12
N ASN A 167 1.27 -8.48 -18.76
CA ASN A 167 1.51 -8.35 -20.20
C ASN A 167 1.86 -9.69 -20.85
N VAL A 168 3.15 -9.92 -21.13
CA VAL A 168 3.65 -11.06 -21.91
C VAL A 168 3.43 -12.39 -21.19
N TRP A 169 3.50 -12.39 -19.85
CA TRP A 169 3.31 -13.55 -18.99
C TRP A 169 1.91 -13.63 -18.40
N LYS A 170 0.91 -13.00 -19.03
CA LYS A 170 -0.48 -13.04 -18.57
C LYS A 170 -1.06 -14.44 -18.39
N ASN A 171 -0.54 -15.42 -19.14
CA ASN A 171 -0.96 -16.83 -19.02
C ASN A 171 -0.23 -17.58 -17.89
N VAL A 172 0.80 -16.99 -17.29
CA VAL A 172 1.54 -17.59 -16.16
C VAL A 172 0.81 -17.22 -14.88
N THR A 173 0.00 -18.16 -14.40
CA THR A 173 -0.76 -17.98 -13.15
C THR A 173 -0.17 -18.81 -12.02
N ILE A 174 -0.11 -18.24 -10.82
CA ILE A 174 0.30 -18.91 -9.58
C ILE A 174 -0.95 -19.04 -8.71
N PHE A 175 -1.39 -20.28 -8.42
CA PHE A 175 -2.66 -20.54 -7.72
C PHE A 175 -3.88 -19.81 -8.34
N GLY A 176 -3.91 -19.71 -9.67
CA GLY A 176 -4.98 -19.03 -10.41
C GLY A 176 -4.97 -17.51 -10.33
N LYS A 177 -3.90 -16.90 -9.79
CA LYS A 177 -3.68 -15.45 -9.73
C LYS A 177 -2.58 -15.03 -10.71
N SER A 178 -2.63 -13.79 -11.19
CA SER A 178 -1.48 -13.17 -11.86
C SER A 178 -0.28 -13.12 -10.90
N ILE A 179 0.93 -12.90 -11.42
CA ILE A 179 2.12 -12.80 -10.58
C ILE A 179 1.99 -11.63 -9.60
N PHE A 180 1.48 -10.49 -10.05
CA PHE A 180 1.25 -9.32 -9.20
C PHE A 180 0.23 -9.62 -8.10
N ASP A 181 -0.94 -10.18 -8.46
CA ASP A 181 -2.00 -10.51 -7.50
C ASP A 181 -1.56 -11.58 -6.49
N PHE A 182 -0.67 -12.48 -6.90
CA PHE A 182 -0.08 -13.47 -6.00
C PHE A 182 0.84 -12.81 -4.97
N TYR A 183 1.70 -11.88 -5.38
CA TYR A 183 2.54 -11.12 -4.44
C TYR A 183 1.72 -10.26 -3.49
N ASP A 184 0.69 -9.57 -4.00
CA ASP A 184 -0.24 -8.78 -3.19
C ASP A 184 -0.96 -9.65 -2.16
N TYR A 185 -1.52 -10.80 -2.59
CA TYR A 185 -2.21 -11.73 -1.71
C TYR A 185 -1.29 -12.30 -0.62
N VAL A 186 -0.10 -12.79 -0.99
CA VAL A 186 0.84 -13.37 -0.01
C VAL A 186 1.30 -12.31 0.99
N SER A 187 1.60 -11.10 0.53
CA SER A 187 2.06 -10.03 1.41
C SER A 187 0.93 -9.53 2.32
N GLY A 188 -0.14 -8.99 1.75
CA GLY A 188 -1.25 -8.37 2.47
C GLY A 188 -2.10 -9.35 3.26
N ASN A 189 -2.47 -10.48 2.66
CA ASN A 189 -3.42 -11.43 3.27
C ASN A 189 -2.78 -12.58 4.04
N ILE A 190 -1.45 -12.67 4.10
CA ILE A 190 -0.79 -13.71 4.90
C ILE A 190 0.31 -13.08 5.75
N LEU A 191 1.38 -12.57 5.12
CA LEU A 191 2.58 -12.17 5.83
C LEU A 191 2.31 -11.02 6.80
N PHE A 192 1.72 -9.92 6.34
CA PHE A 192 1.48 -8.74 7.19
C PHE A 192 0.58 -9.04 8.37
N MET A 193 -0.44 -9.90 8.18
CA MET A 193 -1.35 -10.26 9.26
C MET A 193 -0.68 -11.17 10.29
N LEU A 194 0.05 -12.19 9.85
CA LEU A 194 0.72 -13.12 10.75
C LEU A 194 1.82 -12.42 11.57
N THR A 195 2.59 -11.54 10.95
CA THR A 195 3.63 -10.77 11.64
C THR A 195 3.02 -9.74 12.59
N ALA A 196 1.97 -9.02 12.20
CA ALA A 196 1.29 -8.08 13.08
C ALA A 196 0.69 -8.79 14.32
N LEU A 197 0.05 -9.95 14.11
CA LEU A 197 -0.44 -10.79 15.20
C LEU A 197 0.71 -11.28 16.09
N GLY A 198 1.80 -11.77 15.48
CA GLY A 198 2.99 -12.20 16.20
C GLY A 198 3.60 -11.09 17.05
N CYS A 199 3.70 -9.86 16.52
CA CYS A 199 4.14 -8.69 17.25
C CYS A 199 3.21 -8.36 18.42
N ALA A 200 1.88 -8.39 18.21
CA ALA A 200 0.91 -8.12 19.26
C ALA A 200 1.01 -9.15 20.40
N ILE A 201 1.14 -10.43 20.07
CA ILE A 201 1.33 -11.51 21.06
C ILE A 201 2.66 -11.34 21.80
N PHE A 202 3.74 -11.07 21.08
CA PHE A 202 5.06 -10.88 21.67
C PHE A 202 5.07 -9.72 22.66
N VAL A 203 4.56 -8.55 22.29
CA VAL A 203 4.51 -7.38 23.17
C VAL A 203 3.53 -7.59 24.33
N GLY A 204 2.38 -8.19 24.08
CA GLY A 204 1.34 -8.37 25.09
C GLY A 204 1.66 -9.43 26.16
N PHE A 205 2.36 -10.50 25.77
CA PHE A 205 2.50 -11.70 26.62
C PHE A 205 3.94 -12.14 26.87
N VAL A 206 4.91 -11.77 26.03
CA VAL A 206 6.30 -12.28 26.12
C VAL A 206 7.29 -11.21 26.58
N LEU A 207 7.14 -9.97 26.10
CA LEU A 207 8.04 -8.87 26.45
C LEU A 207 7.88 -8.51 27.93
N LYS A 208 8.95 -8.73 28.70
CA LYS A 208 9.00 -8.33 30.11
C LYS A 208 8.98 -6.80 30.21
N ARG A 209 8.11 -6.29 31.08
CA ARG A 209 8.02 -4.86 31.42
C ARG A 209 9.28 -4.37 32.13
#